data_AF-A0A7X4GXK2-F1
#
_entry.id   AF-A0A7X4GXK2-F1
#
_cell.length_a   1.000
_cell.length_b   1.000
_cell.length_c   1.000
_cell.angle_alpha   90.00
_cell.angle_beta   90.00
_cell.angle_gamma   90.00
#
_symmetry.space_group_name_H-M   'P 1'
#
loop_
_entity.id
_entity.type
_entity.pdbx_description
1 polymer ?
#
loop_
_entity_poly.entity_id
_entity_poly.type
_entity_poly.pdbx_seq_one_letter_code
_entity_poly.pdbx_strand_id
1 'polypeptide(L)'
;MLFTDPPYSSGGLHSGTRKQSTGQKYINNATAMEYEDFNFDNMDQRSWSFWCHSWLIAAQRAMKPGGLLVCYIDWRQMATLTDVIQAAGFTLRGIAVWDKTTGRSRPRKGGFKQQAEFILWASKGDMDKDASVYLPGVFSTALDFPKKHLTEKPIEVARQVVRLVPEGGTVLDLFAGCGTHLVAAQEAGLKWVGCEENARIHKVAAGRLH
;
A
#
# COMPACT_ATOMS: atom_id res chain seq x y z
N MET A 1 -9.29 -0.59 -10.86
CA MET A 1 -8.96 -0.25 -9.47
C MET A 1 -7.50 0.11 -9.41
N LEU A 2 -7.15 1.23 -8.78
CA LEU A 2 -5.79 1.51 -8.35
C LEU A 2 -5.63 0.89 -6.95
N PHE A 3 -4.81 -0.15 -6.83
CA PHE A 3 -4.56 -0.86 -5.57
C PHE A 3 -3.06 -0.84 -5.28
N THR A 4 -2.65 -0.07 -4.28
CA THR A 4 -1.24 0.33 -4.15
C THR A 4 -0.79 0.58 -2.72
N ASP A 5 0.53 0.57 -2.51
CA ASP A 5 1.22 0.75 -1.22
C ASP A 5 2.43 1.68 -1.41
N PRO A 6 2.23 3.02 -1.39
CA PRO A 6 3.32 3.96 -1.64
C PRO A 6 4.33 3.96 -0.48
N PRO A 7 5.59 4.36 -0.71
CA PRO A 7 6.49 4.71 0.39
C PRO A 7 5.87 5.80 1.28
N TYR A 8 5.82 5.54 2.58
CA TYR A 8 5.12 6.41 3.54
C TYR A 8 5.98 7.60 3.99
N SER A 9 7.32 7.59 3.80
CA SER A 9 8.20 8.62 4.36
C SER A 9 7.98 8.82 5.87
N SER A 10 7.62 7.77 6.60
CA SER A 10 7.27 7.85 8.02
C SER A 10 8.48 7.80 8.96
N GLY A 11 9.68 7.74 8.38
CA GLY A 11 10.96 7.59 9.07
C GLY A 11 11.58 8.90 9.57
N GLY A 12 11.00 9.51 10.61
CA GLY A 12 11.71 10.43 11.50
C GLY A 12 10.96 11.71 11.87
N LEU A 13 10.58 11.86 13.15
CA LEU A 13 9.98 13.09 13.70
C LEU A 13 10.99 14.26 13.80
N HIS A 14 12.29 13.95 13.83
CA HIS A 14 13.39 14.93 13.89
C HIS A 14 14.35 14.76 12.71
N SER A 15 14.96 15.87 12.27
CA SER A 15 15.90 15.92 11.13
C SER A 15 17.07 14.94 11.23
N GLY A 16 17.52 14.60 12.44
CA GLY A 16 18.57 13.59 12.68
C GLY A 16 18.16 12.15 12.37
N THR A 17 16.88 11.80 12.56
CA THR A 17 16.35 10.44 12.30
C THR A 17 16.00 10.23 10.82
N ARG A 18 15.78 11.32 10.06
CA ARG A 18 15.58 11.30 8.61
C ARG A 18 16.86 11.06 7.80
N LYS A 19 18.03 11.19 8.44
CA LYS A 19 19.35 10.95 7.82
C LYS A 19 19.84 9.51 7.94
N GLN A 20 19.13 8.64 8.65
CA GLN A 20 19.49 7.21 8.74
C GLN A 20 18.94 6.47 7.53
N SER A 21 19.81 5.69 6.86
CA SER A 21 19.45 4.82 5.75
C SER A 21 18.34 3.85 6.15
N THR A 22 17.48 3.49 5.20
CA THR A 22 16.37 2.56 5.41
C THR A 22 16.90 1.22 5.94
N GLY A 23 18.09 0.81 5.53
CA GLY A 23 18.82 -0.33 6.11
C GLY A 23 18.96 -0.24 7.63
N GLN A 24 19.47 0.87 8.19
CA GLN A 24 19.67 1.00 9.64
C GLN A 24 18.37 1.06 10.45
N LYS A 25 17.25 1.49 9.84
CA LYS A 25 15.94 1.59 10.53
C LYS A 25 15.30 0.22 10.82
N TYR A 26 15.72 -0.84 10.14
CA TYR A 26 15.15 -2.19 10.28
C TYR A 26 16.13 -3.26 10.80
N ILE A 27 17.42 -2.94 10.96
CA ILE A 27 18.44 -3.88 11.41
C ILE A 27 18.50 -3.94 12.95
N ASN A 28 17.98 -5.04 13.51
CA ASN A 28 18.47 -5.58 14.78
C ASN A 28 18.83 -7.06 14.52
N ASN A 29 20.13 -7.28 14.25
CA ASN A 29 20.91 -8.53 14.24
C ASN A 29 20.39 -9.82 13.54
N ALA A 30 21.28 -10.36 12.71
CA ALA A 30 21.41 -11.75 12.23
C ALA A 30 20.46 -12.25 11.12
N THR A 31 20.40 -11.55 9.99
CA THR A 31 20.27 -12.13 8.63
C THR A 31 20.45 -11.00 7.63
N ALA A 32 21.66 -10.85 7.11
CA ALA A 32 22.02 -9.76 6.20
C ALA A 32 21.37 -10.01 4.82
N MET A 33 20.17 -9.46 4.60
CA MET A 33 19.80 -9.01 3.26
C MET A 33 20.31 -7.57 3.15
N GLU A 34 21.22 -7.30 2.21
CA GLU A 34 21.61 -5.93 1.86
C GLU A 34 20.39 -5.23 1.27
N TYR A 35 19.81 -4.31 2.03
CA TYR A 35 18.65 -3.51 1.62
C TYR A 35 19.15 -2.26 0.89
N GLU A 36 18.74 -2.09 -0.37
CA GLU A 36 18.97 -0.84 -1.10
C GLU A 36 18.06 0.27 -0.55
N ASP A 37 18.60 1.47 -0.35
CA ASP A 37 17.84 2.63 0.11
C ASP A 37 16.78 3.01 -0.93
N PHE A 38 15.53 3.14 -0.49
CA PHE A 38 14.45 3.67 -1.32
C PHE A 38 14.57 5.20 -1.38
N ASN A 39 14.88 5.74 -2.56
CA ASN A 39 14.62 7.14 -2.84
C ASN A 39 13.12 7.38 -2.54
N PHE A 40 12.76 8.46 -1.85
CA PHE A 40 11.38 8.81 -1.44
C PHE A 40 10.84 8.27 -0.10
N ASP A 41 11.64 7.62 0.77
CA ASP A 41 11.19 7.23 2.13
C ASP A 41 11.67 8.20 3.25
N ASN A 42 12.18 9.37 2.88
CA ASN A 42 12.70 10.39 3.82
C ASN A 42 12.19 11.81 3.53
N MET A 43 11.07 11.96 2.82
CA MET A 43 10.48 13.27 2.55
C MET A 43 9.95 13.91 3.84
N ASP A 44 9.99 15.25 3.93
CA ASP A 44 9.15 15.96 4.89
C ASP A 44 7.67 15.87 4.47
N GLN A 45 6.77 16.19 5.41
CA GLN A 45 5.34 16.02 5.21
C GLN A 45 4.79 16.80 4.01
N ARG A 46 5.29 18.02 3.74
CA ARG A 46 4.79 18.83 2.61
C ARG A 46 5.25 18.24 1.29
N SER A 47 6.54 17.90 1.19
CA SER A 47 7.10 17.25 0.01
C SER A 47 6.38 15.93 -0.29
N TRP A 48 6.13 15.13 0.74
CA TRP A 48 5.37 13.89 0.62
C TRP A 48 3.93 14.12 0.13
N SER A 49 3.23 15.13 0.67
CA SER A 49 1.88 15.49 0.21
C SER A 49 1.85 15.87 -1.27
N PHE A 50 2.78 16.73 -1.72
CA PHE A 50 2.83 17.16 -3.13
C PHE A 50 3.20 16.01 -4.06
N TRP A 51 4.13 15.17 -3.64
CA TRP A 51 4.49 13.96 -4.36
C TRP A 51 3.29 13.01 -4.48
N CYS A 52 2.58 12.74 -3.38
CA CYS A 52 1.34 11.96 -3.37
C CYS A 52 0.28 12.53 -4.31
N HIS A 53 0.06 13.84 -4.24
CA HIS A 53 -0.90 14.54 -5.08
C HIS A 53 -0.60 14.36 -6.57
N SER A 54 0.69 14.41 -6.95
CA SER A 54 1.11 14.33 -8.35
C SER A 54 0.74 13.01 -9.02
N TRP A 55 1.02 11.87 -8.36
CA TRP A 55 0.68 10.56 -8.92
C TRP A 55 -0.82 10.25 -8.75
N LEU A 56 -1.47 10.75 -7.70
CA LEU A 56 -2.92 10.58 -7.50
C LEU A 56 -3.71 11.27 -8.62
N ILE A 57 -3.36 12.49 -9.03
CA ILE A 57 -4.02 13.17 -10.16
C ILE A 57 -3.81 12.39 -11.46
N ALA A 58 -2.59 11.92 -11.73
CA ALA A 58 -2.30 11.15 -12.93
C ALA A 58 -3.11 9.84 -12.96
N ALA A 59 -3.18 9.13 -11.84
CA ALA A 59 -3.98 7.92 -11.69
C ALA A 59 -5.47 8.19 -11.85
N GLN A 60 -5.99 9.23 -11.18
CA GLN A 60 -7.39 9.64 -11.28
C GLN A 60 -7.78 9.86 -12.74
N ARG A 61 -6.94 10.57 -13.51
CA ARG A 61 -7.19 10.83 -14.93
C ARG A 61 -7.29 9.54 -15.74
N ALA A 62 -6.40 8.58 -15.49
CA ALA A 62 -6.37 7.29 -16.19
C ALA A 62 -7.52 6.34 -15.79
N MET A 63 -8.09 6.49 -14.61
CA MET A 63 -9.16 5.62 -14.11
C MET A 63 -10.50 5.87 -14.82
N LYS A 64 -11.28 4.80 -15.03
CA LYS A 64 -12.68 4.89 -15.47
C LYS A 64 -13.55 5.54 -14.39
N PRO A 65 -14.66 6.21 -14.75
CA PRO A 65 -15.69 6.61 -13.78
C PRO A 65 -16.13 5.41 -12.91
N GLY A 66 -16.36 5.64 -11.63
CA GLY A 66 -16.65 4.59 -10.64
C GLY A 66 -15.44 3.73 -10.24
N GLY A 67 -14.27 3.94 -10.84
CA GLY A 67 -13.05 3.23 -10.48
C GLY A 67 -12.65 3.49 -9.02
N LEU A 68 -12.22 2.43 -8.34
CA LEU A 68 -11.79 2.48 -6.94
C LEU A 68 -10.30 2.75 -6.80
N LEU A 69 -9.95 3.61 -5.85
CA LEU A 69 -8.63 3.72 -5.23
C LEU A 69 -8.66 2.93 -3.93
N VAL A 70 -7.67 2.07 -3.73
CA VAL A 70 -7.40 1.35 -2.49
C VAL A 70 -5.91 1.53 -2.19
N CYS A 71 -5.59 2.29 -1.14
CA CYS A 71 -4.23 2.71 -0.82
C CYS A 71 -3.89 2.34 0.62
N TYR A 72 -2.84 1.53 0.80
CA TYR A 72 -2.30 1.27 2.13
C TYR A 72 -1.62 2.51 2.71
N ILE A 73 -1.66 2.63 4.03
CA ILE A 73 -0.99 3.70 4.78
C ILE A 73 -0.71 3.30 6.23
N ASP A 74 0.27 3.95 6.86
CA ASP A 74 0.44 3.92 8.32
C ASP A 74 -0.23 5.12 9.02
N TRP A 75 -0.48 4.99 10.32
CA TRP A 75 -1.22 5.98 11.11
C TRP A 75 -0.65 7.41 11.05
N ARG A 76 0.66 7.57 10.83
CA ARG A 76 1.32 8.88 10.86
C ARG A 76 0.96 9.72 9.65
N GLN A 77 0.81 9.07 8.50
CA GLN A 77 0.53 9.73 7.23
C GLN A 77 -0.95 9.68 6.84
N MET A 78 -1.76 8.90 7.57
CA MET A 78 -3.17 8.68 7.25
C MET A 78 -3.95 9.99 7.07
N ALA A 79 -3.83 10.93 8.02
CA ALA A 79 -4.54 12.22 7.95
C ALA A 79 -4.11 13.05 6.73
N THR A 80 -2.81 13.04 6.40
CA THR A 80 -2.31 13.75 5.23
C THR A 80 -2.80 13.10 3.94
N LEU A 81 -2.80 11.77 3.87
CA LEU A 81 -3.26 11.08 2.67
C LEU A 81 -4.76 11.25 2.43
N THR A 82 -5.59 11.34 3.48
CA THR A 82 -7.03 11.63 3.31
C THR A 82 -7.28 12.99 2.67
N ASP A 83 -6.47 14.00 3.03
CA ASP A 83 -6.57 15.34 2.43
C ASP A 83 -6.10 15.31 0.97
N VAL A 84 -4.97 14.66 0.71
CA VAL A 84 -4.38 14.60 -0.64
C VAL A 84 -5.24 13.79 -1.62
N ILE A 85 -5.88 12.70 -1.17
CA ILE A 85 -6.84 11.92 -1.97
C ILE A 85 -8.00 12.80 -2.42
N GLN A 86 -8.58 13.59 -1.51
CA GLN A 86 -9.68 14.50 -1.84
C GLN A 86 -9.22 15.65 -2.73
N ALA A 87 -8.05 16.23 -2.47
CA ALA A 87 -7.45 17.27 -3.30
C ALA A 87 -7.20 16.79 -4.75
N ALA A 88 -6.85 15.52 -4.93
CA ALA A 88 -6.68 14.90 -6.24
C ALA A 88 -8.01 14.59 -6.97
N GLY A 89 -9.16 14.92 -6.37
CA GLY A 89 -10.49 14.80 -6.99
C GLY A 89 -11.15 13.43 -6.82
N PHE A 90 -10.71 12.62 -5.86
CA PHE A 90 -11.43 11.40 -5.46
C PHE A 90 -12.47 11.70 -4.38
N THR A 91 -13.56 10.93 -4.37
CA THR A 91 -14.50 10.91 -3.25
C THR A 91 -14.02 9.88 -2.23
N LEU A 92 -13.54 10.34 -1.07
CA LEU A 92 -13.15 9.45 0.02
C LEU A 92 -14.37 8.64 0.49
N ARG A 93 -14.23 7.32 0.60
CA ARG A 93 -15.32 6.42 0.97
C ARG A 93 -15.15 5.82 2.36
N GLY A 94 -13.92 5.65 2.83
CA GLY A 94 -13.67 5.27 4.20
C GLY A 94 -12.28 4.71 4.43
N ILE A 95 -12.16 4.04 5.58
CA ILE A 95 -10.92 3.45 6.08
C ILE A 95 -11.23 2.01 6.44
N ALA A 96 -10.45 1.07 5.91
CA ALA A 96 -10.39 -0.30 6.39
C ALA A 96 -9.10 -0.53 7.18
N VAL A 97 -9.10 -1.54 8.03
CA VAL A 97 -7.97 -1.86 8.92
C VAL A 97 -7.41 -3.22 8.55
N TRP A 98 -6.10 -3.30 8.38
CA TRP A 98 -5.40 -4.57 8.43
C TRP A 98 -4.83 -4.79 9.83
N ASP A 99 -5.43 -5.73 10.54
CA ASP A 99 -4.97 -6.23 11.83
C ASP A 99 -3.93 -7.35 11.62
N LYS A 100 -2.69 -7.08 12.02
CA LYS A 100 -1.53 -7.99 11.92
C LYS A 100 -1.57 -9.13 12.94
N THR A 101 -2.60 -9.20 13.78
CA THR A 101 -2.80 -10.12 14.91
C THR A 101 -1.81 -9.89 16.08
N THR A 102 -2.17 -10.40 17.26
CA THR A 102 -1.49 -10.09 18.53
C THR A 102 -0.11 -10.75 18.68
N GLY A 103 0.14 -11.85 17.99
CA GLY A 103 1.36 -12.64 18.11
C GLY A 103 2.58 -12.06 17.37
N ARG A 104 2.38 -11.08 16.48
CA ARG A 104 3.42 -10.63 15.54
C ARG A 104 3.61 -9.11 15.46
N SER A 105 3.02 -8.35 16.38
CA SER A 105 3.20 -6.90 16.51
C SER A 105 4.28 -6.52 17.54
N ARG A 106 5.15 -5.57 17.19
CA ARG A 106 6.24 -5.14 18.07
C ARG A 106 5.66 -4.40 19.30
N PRO A 107 5.95 -4.85 20.54
CA PRO A 107 5.51 -4.15 21.73
C PRO A 107 6.21 -2.80 21.88
N ARG A 108 5.48 -1.80 22.38
CA ARG A 108 6.01 -0.48 22.73
C ARG A 108 5.90 -0.27 24.23
N LYS A 109 7.03 -0.10 24.91
CA LYS A 109 7.03 0.22 26.34
C LYS A 109 6.25 1.54 26.57
N GLY A 110 5.28 1.50 27.49
CA GLY A 110 4.45 2.67 27.80
C GLY A 110 3.50 3.12 26.69
N GLY A 111 3.12 2.23 25.76
CA GLY A 111 2.18 2.58 24.69
C GLY A 111 1.50 1.39 24.05
N PHE A 112 0.73 1.65 22.99
CA PHE A 112 0.02 0.63 22.24
C PHE A 112 0.93 -0.12 21.26
N LYS A 113 0.67 -1.42 21.05
CA LYS A 113 1.33 -2.21 20.01
C LYS A 113 0.96 -1.66 18.64
N GLN A 114 1.92 -1.58 17.72
CA GLN A 114 1.64 -1.25 16.32
C GLN A 114 1.12 -2.49 15.58
N GLN A 115 -0.13 -2.86 15.88
CA GLN A 115 -0.80 -4.05 15.35
C GLN A 115 -1.60 -3.76 14.08
N ALA A 116 -1.92 -2.49 13.80
CA ALA A 116 -2.72 -2.11 12.64
C ALA A 116 -1.90 -1.41 11.57
N GLU A 117 -2.23 -1.71 10.31
CA GLU A 117 -2.08 -0.82 9.16
C GLU A 117 -3.45 -0.42 8.64
N PHE A 118 -3.52 0.67 7.88
CA PHE A 118 -4.77 1.24 7.39
C PHE A 118 -4.82 1.16 5.88
N ILE A 119 -6.04 1.08 5.36
CA ILE A 119 -6.33 1.07 3.94
C ILE A 119 -7.34 2.19 3.71
N LEU A 120 -6.91 3.26 3.06
CA LEU A 120 -7.81 4.29 2.60
C LEU A 120 -8.43 3.84 1.28
N TRP A 121 -9.75 3.99 1.16
CA TRP A 121 -10.42 3.69 -0.10
C TRP A 121 -11.34 4.84 -0.52
N ALA A 122 -11.35 5.07 -1.83
CA ALA A 122 -12.02 6.18 -2.47
C ALA A 122 -12.50 5.78 -3.86
N SER A 123 -13.36 6.60 -4.48
CA SER A 123 -13.84 6.36 -5.85
C SER A 123 -13.67 7.58 -6.73
N LYS A 124 -13.53 7.35 -8.05
CA LYS A 124 -13.64 8.39 -9.07
C LYS A 124 -15.12 8.68 -9.34
N GLY A 125 -15.68 9.64 -8.62
CA GLY A 125 -17.10 9.98 -8.72
C GLY A 125 -18.00 8.90 -8.11
N ASP A 126 -19.18 8.74 -8.69
CA ASP A 126 -20.21 7.82 -8.21
C ASP A 126 -19.80 6.36 -8.38
N MET A 127 -20.15 5.53 -7.40
CA MET A 127 -19.93 4.08 -7.44
C MET A 127 -21.10 3.38 -8.13
N ASP A 128 -20.84 2.18 -8.62
CA ASP A 128 -21.86 1.29 -9.16
C ASP A 128 -22.89 0.96 -8.07
N LYS A 129 -24.17 1.23 -8.36
CA LYS A 129 -25.28 1.03 -7.43
C LYS A 129 -25.71 -0.44 -7.38
N ASP A 130 -25.35 -1.22 -8.38
CA ASP A 130 -25.69 -2.65 -8.49
C ASP A 130 -24.56 -3.56 -7.98
N ALA A 131 -23.48 -2.97 -7.44
CA ALA A 131 -22.37 -3.72 -6.86
C ALA A 131 -22.84 -4.60 -5.69
N SER A 132 -22.57 -5.90 -5.78
CA SER A 132 -23.04 -6.93 -4.83
C SER A 132 -21.95 -7.48 -3.91
N VAL A 133 -20.73 -6.93 -3.99
CA VAL A 133 -19.58 -7.39 -3.21
C VAL A 133 -19.47 -6.61 -1.91
N TYR A 134 -19.45 -7.34 -0.79
CA TYR A 134 -19.25 -6.79 0.55
C TYR A 134 -17.96 -7.36 1.14
N LEU A 135 -17.05 -6.47 1.56
CA LEU A 135 -15.81 -6.83 2.26
C LEU A 135 -15.88 -6.37 3.72
N PRO A 136 -15.15 -7.05 4.63
CA PRO A 136 -15.07 -6.60 6.02
C PRO A 136 -14.32 -5.26 6.11
N GLY A 137 -14.67 -4.45 7.12
CA GLY A 137 -13.91 -3.23 7.46
C GLY A 137 -12.59 -3.51 8.20
N VAL A 138 -12.41 -4.74 8.71
CA VAL A 138 -11.20 -5.20 9.41
C VAL A 138 -10.77 -6.54 8.83
N PHE A 139 -9.54 -6.60 8.35
CA PHE A 139 -8.89 -7.82 7.87
C PHE A 139 -7.91 -8.29 8.93
N SER A 140 -8.20 -9.38 9.64
CA SER A 140 -7.28 -9.97 10.62
C SER A 140 -6.45 -11.05 9.95
N THR A 141 -5.19 -10.76 9.63
CA THR A 141 -4.29 -11.69 8.93
C THR A 141 -2.85 -11.48 9.37
N ALA A 142 -2.19 -12.56 9.79
CA ALA A 142 -0.76 -12.53 10.10
C ALA A 142 0.08 -12.65 8.82
N LEU A 143 1.25 -12.01 8.80
CA LEU A 143 2.27 -12.25 7.76
C LEU A 143 3.09 -13.50 8.08
N ASP A 144 3.34 -14.33 7.08
CA ASP A 144 4.26 -15.46 7.17
C ASP A 144 5.73 -15.01 7.18
N PHE A 145 6.58 -15.77 7.86
CA PHE A 145 8.02 -15.50 8.01
C PHE A 145 8.84 -16.74 7.59
N PRO A 146 10.08 -16.56 7.08
CA PRO A 146 10.77 -15.28 6.87
C PRO A 146 10.15 -14.47 5.71
N LYS A 147 10.11 -13.14 5.86
CA LYS A 147 9.67 -12.26 4.78
C LYS A 147 10.61 -12.39 3.59
N LYS A 148 10.07 -12.44 2.37
CA LYS A 148 10.89 -12.35 1.15
C LYS A 148 11.27 -10.90 0.83
N HIS A 149 10.46 -9.93 1.29
CA HIS A 149 10.68 -8.50 1.10
C HIS A 149 10.22 -7.65 2.29
N LEU A 150 10.81 -6.46 2.48
CA LEU A 150 10.57 -5.58 3.62
C LEU A 150 9.08 -5.17 3.75
N THR A 151 8.48 -4.78 2.63
CA THR A 151 7.11 -4.25 2.50
C THR A 151 6.09 -5.31 2.06
N GLU A 152 6.38 -6.61 2.24
CA GLU A 152 5.44 -7.65 1.84
C GLU A 152 4.12 -7.54 2.63
N LYS A 153 3.00 -7.36 1.91
CA LYS A 153 1.63 -7.42 2.41
C LYS A 153 1.11 -8.87 2.36
N PRO A 154 0.17 -9.25 3.26
CA PRO A 154 -0.43 -10.58 3.20
C PRO A 154 -1.30 -10.72 1.94
N ILE A 155 -1.00 -11.74 1.14
CA ILE A 155 -1.71 -12.00 -0.11
C ILE A 155 -3.22 -12.21 0.11
N GLU A 156 -3.63 -12.75 1.25
CA GLU A 156 -5.06 -12.97 1.57
C GLU A 156 -5.87 -11.68 1.66
N VAL A 157 -5.28 -10.59 2.15
CA VAL A 157 -5.96 -9.30 2.15
C VAL A 157 -6.12 -8.81 0.71
N ALA A 158 -5.08 -8.96 -0.10
CA ALA A 158 -5.13 -8.59 -1.52
C ALA A 158 -6.17 -9.40 -2.30
N ARG A 159 -6.23 -10.72 -2.08
CA ARG A 159 -7.24 -11.64 -2.67
C ARG A 159 -8.66 -11.22 -2.33
N GLN A 160 -8.90 -10.76 -1.11
CA GLN A 160 -10.22 -10.24 -0.74
C GLN A 160 -10.52 -8.91 -1.44
N VAL A 161 -9.57 -7.96 -1.43
CA VAL A 161 -9.76 -6.62 -2.00
C VAL A 161 -10.04 -6.67 -3.50
N VAL A 162 -9.34 -7.53 -4.26
CA VAL A 162 -9.53 -7.60 -5.73
C VAL A 162 -10.92 -8.06 -6.14
N ARG A 163 -11.71 -8.67 -5.25
CA ARG A 163 -13.12 -9.00 -5.49
C ARG A 163 -13.99 -7.77 -5.74
N LEU A 164 -13.56 -6.57 -5.35
CA LEU A 164 -14.26 -5.31 -5.67
C LEU A 164 -14.13 -4.91 -7.14
N VAL A 165 -13.26 -5.58 -7.91
CA VAL A 165 -13.08 -5.31 -9.34
C VAL A 165 -14.07 -6.15 -10.12
N PRO A 166 -14.88 -5.56 -11.01
CA PRO A 166 -15.79 -6.32 -11.86
C PRO A 166 -15.02 -7.20 -12.83
N GLU A 167 -15.69 -8.24 -13.34
CA GLU A 167 -15.12 -9.15 -14.34
C GLU A 167 -14.55 -8.40 -15.56
N GLY A 168 -13.40 -8.85 -16.04
CA GLY A 168 -12.67 -8.19 -17.14
C GLY A 168 -12.07 -6.83 -16.78
N GLY A 169 -12.21 -6.38 -15.52
CA GLY A 169 -11.63 -5.17 -14.99
C GLY A 169 -10.11 -5.23 -14.87
N THR A 170 -9.51 -4.11 -14.44
CA THR A 170 -8.05 -3.94 -14.37
C THR A 170 -7.62 -3.47 -13.00
N VAL A 171 -6.58 -4.10 -12.44
CA VAL A 171 -5.86 -3.65 -11.24
C VAL A 171 -4.58 -2.93 -11.67
N LEU A 172 -4.40 -1.71 -11.18
CA LEU A 172 -3.18 -0.93 -11.36
C LEU A 172 -2.46 -0.84 -10.02
N ASP A 173 -1.17 -1.12 -9.98
CA ASP A 173 -0.31 -0.85 -8.83
C ASP A 173 0.89 0.00 -9.25
N LEU A 174 0.97 1.23 -8.75
CA LEU A 174 2.05 2.17 -9.09
C LEU A 174 3.32 1.93 -8.27
N PHE A 175 3.21 1.14 -7.20
CA PHE A 175 4.28 0.82 -6.25
C PHE A 175 4.27 -0.69 -6.01
N ALA A 176 4.42 -1.45 -7.10
CA ALA A 176 4.09 -2.87 -7.13
C ALA A 176 4.94 -3.72 -6.19
N GLY A 177 6.15 -3.30 -5.85
CA GLY A 177 7.06 -4.08 -5.01
C GLY A 177 7.25 -5.47 -5.61
N CYS A 178 7.14 -6.51 -4.77
CA CYS A 178 7.20 -7.89 -5.22
C CYS A 178 5.91 -8.40 -5.91
N GLY A 179 4.98 -7.51 -6.26
CA GLY A 179 3.81 -7.81 -7.07
C GLY A 179 2.62 -8.42 -6.33
N THR A 180 2.52 -8.31 -5.00
CA THR A 180 1.46 -8.99 -4.21
C THR A 180 0.04 -8.65 -4.70
N HIS A 181 -0.27 -7.38 -4.97
CA HIS A 181 -1.59 -6.99 -5.48
C HIS A 181 -1.86 -7.50 -6.90
N LEU A 182 -0.82 -7.54 -7.74
CA LEU A 182 -0.91 -8.00 -9.13
C LEU A 182 -1.08 -9.52 -9.20
N VAL A 183 -0.40 -10.27 -8.31
CA VAL A 183 -0.59 -11.72 -8.18
C VAL A 183 -2.03 -12.03 -7.80
N ALA A 184 -2.60 -11.32 -6.82
CA ALA A 184 -4.01 -11.49 -6.46
C ALA A 184 -4.95 -11.17 -7.64
N ALA A 185 -4.63 -10.15 -8.44
CA ALA A 185 -5.41 -9.81 -9.63
C ALA A 185 -5.34 -10.91 -10.70
N GLN A 186 -4.15 -11.45 -10.97
CA GLN A 186 -3.93 -12.56 -11.91
C GLN A 186 -4.68 -13.82 -11.47
N GLU A 187 -4.58 -14.19 -10.20
CA GLU A 187 -5.31 -15.34 -9.63
C GLU A 187 -6.84 -15.18 -9.75
N ALA A 188 -7.33 -13.94 -9.71
CA ALA A 188 -8.74 -13.62 -9.91
C ALA A 188 -9.15 -13.49 -11.39
N GLY A 189 -8.24 -13.75 -12.35
CA GLY A 189 -8.51 -13.62 -13.78
C GLY A 189 -8.67 -12.16 -14.26
N LEU A 190 -8.20 -11.18 -13.47
CA LEU A 190 -8.27 -9.77 -13.82
C LEU A 190 -7.06 -9.34 -14.65
N LYS A 191 -7.26 -8.30 -15.46
CA LYS A 191 -6.12 -7.61 -16.09
C LYS A 191 -5.33 -6.87 -15.03
N TRP A 192 -4.04 -6.71 -15.22
CA TRP A 192 -3.20 -6.00 -14.27
C TRP A 192 -2.10 -5.20 -14.95
N VAL A 193 -1.68 -4.10 -14.31
CA VAL A 193 -0.56 -3.26 -14.72
C VAL A 193 0.22 -2.86 -13.46
N GLY A 194 1.54 -3.02 -13.49
CA GLY A 194 2.42 -2.74 -12.35
C GLY A 194 3.58 -1.83 -12.72
N CYS A 195 3.95 -0.94 -11.82
CA CYS A 195 5.20 -0.16 -11.88
C CYS A 195 6.07 -0.49 -10.66
N GLU A 196 7.36 -0.74 -10.90
CA GLU A 196 8.37 -0.92 -9.85
C GLU A 196 9.68 -0.33 -10.37
N GLU A 197 10.25 0.62 -9.63
CA GLU A 197 11.45 1.36 -10.02
C GLU A 197 12.73 0.53 -9.79
N ASN A 198 12.75 -0.28 -8.74
CA ASN A 198 13.91 -1.11 -8.43
C ASN A 198 13.95 -2.35 -9.33
N ALA A 199 14.96 -2.41 -10.20
CA ALA A 199 15.12 -3.50 -11.17
C ALA A 199 15.20 -4.90 -10.53
N ARG A 200 15.79 -5.02 -9.33
CA ARG A 200 15.90 -6.30 -8.61
C ARG A 200 14.52 -6.74 -8.10
N ILE A 201 13.78 -5.84 -7.48
CA ILE A 201 12.42 -6.11 -6.97
C ILE A 201 11.47 -6.38 -8.13
N HIS A 202 11.55 -5.58 -9.20
CA HIS A 202 10.80 -5.80 -10.44
C HIS A 202 11.02 -7.22 -11.00
N LYS A 203 12.27 -7.71 -11.02
CA LYS A 203 12.57 -9.09 -11.46
C LYS A 203 11.89 -10.15 -10.59
N VAL A 204 11.80 -9.92 -9.27
CA VAL A 204 11.07 -10.81 -8.36
C VAL A 204 9.58 -10.80 -8.67
N ALA A 205 8.98 -9.63 -8.89
CA ALA A 205 7.58 -9.50 -9.26
C ALA A 205 7.29 -10.18 -10.60
N ALA A 206 8.10 -9.91 -11.63
CA ALA A 206 7.96 -10.50 -12.96
C ALA A 206 8.07 -12.03 -12.95
N GLY A 207 8.88 -12.61 -12.06
CA GLY A 207 8.96 -14.08 -11.91
C GLY A 207 7.71 -14.72 -11.30
N ARG A 208 6.80 -13.93 -10.70
CA ARG A 208 5.53 -14.39 -10.10
C ARG A 208 4.31 -14.15 -11.00
N LEU A 209 4.49 -13.41 -12.09
CA LEU A 209 3.43 -12.92 -12.97
C LEU A 209 3.57 -13.55 -14.36
N HIS A 210 2.45 -13.91 -14.99
CA HIS A 210 2.39 -14.69 -16.23
C HIS A 210 1.38 -14.12 -17.22
#